data_AF-A0A935EEL8-F1
#
_entry.id   AF-A0A935EEL8-F1
#
_cell.length_a   1.000
_cell.length_b   1.000
_cell.length_c   1.000
_cell.angle_alpha   90.00
_cell.angle_beta   90.00
_cell.angle_gamma   90.00
#
_symmetry.space_group_name_H-M   'P 1'
#
loop_
_entity.id
_entity.type
_entity.pdbx_description
1 polymer ?
#
loop_
_entity_poly.entity_id
_entity_poly.type
_entity_poly.pdbx_seq_one_letter_code
_entity_poly.pdbx_strand_id
1 'polypeptide(L)'
;MMLSPVGAALALQLIGGLWLMLRSPRPSTFVGALLILLAYGTAGHSAQRGLITSVTVFLHVAAAAWWLGGLWTLTLAQRHMPSTFVEFVGRFSRQAIWIVLLLLSAALFTAALLLEFRLDLNSGYVRGLLAKAALTLALLALAGGNKLLLAPRLPTSQGAARWLQRSIRAELVLLGCVIAVTAWLTTWHSPNETIHSRQQLPAGPIEVIDAWAPEMPGGVGNGAGYMTLVNHQSVADRLTEATSPWAERVTLHDSTQADGISRMRGVVAVDVPAQGRAILAQGATHLMFTGLYAPFVAGDVVPIVLVFEKAGRVELSLTVRPLNGLAAHVH
;
A
#
# COMPACT_ATOMS: atom_id res chain seq x y z
N MET A 1 -25.56 -7.68 0.54
CA MET A 1 -24.19 -8.12 0.22
C MET A 1 -23.47 -6.95 -0.43
N MET A 2 -22.68 -6.18 0.32
CA MET A 2 -21.79 -5.17 -0.26
C MET A 2 -20.49 -5.88 -0.64
N LEU A 3 -20.03 -5.72 -1.89
CA LEU A 3 -18.73 -6.21 -2.33
C LEU A 3 -17.63 -5.56 -1.47
N SER A 4 -16.62 -6.33 -1.06
CA SER A 4 -15.45 -5.75 -0.40
C SER A 4 -14.78 -4.71 -1.33
N PRO A 5 -14.09 -3.68 -0.80
CA PRO A 5 -13.44 -2.66 -1.62
C PRO A 5 -12.47 -3.24 -2.67
N VAL A 6 -11.78 -4.33 -2.32
CA VAL A 6 -10.91 -5.09 -3.23
C VAL A 6 -11.73 -5.79 -4.33
N GLY A 7 -12.84 -6.44 -3.97
CA GLY A 7 -13.74 -7.07 -4.93
C GLY A 7 -14.34 -6.07 -5.93
N ALA A 8 -14.70 -4.87 -5.45
CA ALA A 8 -15.18 -3.78 -6.31
C ALA A 8 -14.09 -3.28 -7.28
N ALA A 9 -12.85 -3.12 -6.81
CA ALA A 9 -11.73 -2.69 -7.64
C ALA A 9 -11.40 -3.72 -8.74
N LEU A 10 -11.35 -5.01 -8.40
CA LEU A 10 -11.14 -6.08 -9.38
C LEU A 10 -12.25 -6.13 -10.42
N ALA A 11 -13.51 -5.96 -10.01
CA ALA A 11 -14.63 -5.87 -10.94
C ALA A 11 -14.47 -4.68 -11.91
N LEU A 12 -14.12 -3.50 -11.41
CA LEU A 12 -13.87 -2.31 -12.23
C LEU A 12 -12.72 -2.51 -13.24
N GLN A 13 -11.64 -3.18 -12.82
CA GLN A 13 -10.51 -3.50 -13.71
C GLN A 13 -10.91 -4.50 -14.80
N LEU A 14 -11.61 -5.58 -14.44
CA LEU A 14 -12.07 -6.60 -15.40
C LEU A 14 -13.05 -6.02 -16.40
N ILE A 15 -14.06 -5.27 -15.93
CA ILE A 15 -15.04 -4.60 -16.80
C ILE A 15 -14.34 -3.60 -17.71
N GLY A 16 -13.45 -2.76 -17.16
CA GLY A 16 -12.73 -1.76 -17.94
C GLY A 16 -11.79 -2.37 -18.98
N GLY A 17 -11.08 -3.45 -18.62
CA GLY A 17 -10.20 -4.19 -19.53
C GLY A 17 -10.98 -4.88 -20.66
N LEU A 18 -12.07 -5.58 -20.31
CA LEU A 18 -12.97 -6.20 -21.29
C LEU A 18 -13.56 -5.15 -22.25
N TRP A 19 -13.92 -3.97 -21.73
CA TRP A 19 -14.43 -2.87 -22.54
C TRP A 19 -13.42 -2.33 -23.53
N LEU A 20 -12.14 -2.23 -23.13
CA LEU A 20 -11.05 -1.82 -24.02
C LEU A 20 -10.76 -2.87 -25.11
N MET A 21 -10.83 -4.16 -24.77
CA MET A 21 -10.56 -5.26 -25.73
C MET A 21 -11.69 -5.44 -26.75
N LEU A 22 -12.95 -5.26 -26.33
CA LEU A 22 -14.12 -5.52 -27.18
C LEU A 22 -14.51 -4.37 -28.10
N ARG A 23 -13.88 -3.19 -28.01
CA ARG A 23 -14.25 -2.01 -28.83
C ARG A 23 -13.07 -1.38 -29.56
N SER A 24 -13.29 -1.13 -30.86
CA SER A 24 -12.44 -0.27 -31.72
C SER A 24 -12.21 1.11 -31.08
N PRO A 25 -11.06 1.79 -31.31
CA PRO A 25 -10.72 3.09 -30.72
C PRO A 25 -11.75 4.16 -31.11
N ARG A 26 -12.78 4.27 -30.27
CA ARG A 26 -13.90 5.20 -30.34
C ARG A 26 -14.00 5.92 -28.99
N PRO A 27 -14.71 7.05 -28.88
CA PRO A 27 -14.89 7.75 -27.60
C PRO A 27 -15.43 6.89 -26.45
N SER A 28 -15.98 5.70 -26.73
CA SER A 28 -16.38 4.73 -25.71
C SER A 28 -15.19 4.01 -25.02
N THR A 29 -13.98 3.96 -25.59
CA THR A 29 -12.80 3.36 -24.92
C THR A 29 -12.35 4.14 -23.69
N PHE A 30 -12.70 5.44 -23.61
CA PHE A 30 -12.49 6.27 -22.43
C PHE A 30 -13.24 5.74 -21.20
N VAL A 31 -14.40 5.11 -21.40
CA VAL A 31 -15.17 4.50 -20.30
C VAL A 31 -14.38 3.35 -19.66
N GLY A 32 -13.76 2.49 -20.48
CA GLY A 32 -12.95 1.37 -19.98
C GLY A 32 -11.72 1.85 -19.22
N ALA A 33 -11.00 2.84 -19.76
CA ALA A 33 -9.87 3.47 -19.09
C ALA A 33 -10.26 4.15 -17.77
N LEU A 34 -11.41 4.84 -17.75
CA LEU A 34 -11.94 5.48 -16.54
C LEU A 34 -12.27 4.46 -15.45
N LEU A 35 -12.89 3.33 -15.80
CA LEU A 35 -13.21 2.27 -14.84
C LEU A 35 -11.94 1.66 -14.21
N ILE A 36 -10.90 1.42 -15.03
CA ILE A 36 -9.60 0.96 -14.51
C ILE A 36 -8.99 1.99 -13.56
N LEU A 37 -9.04 3.29 -13.89
CA LEU A 37 -8.53 4.35 -13.04
C LEU A 37 -9.32 4.46 -11.72
N LEU A 38 -10.65 4.34 -11.77
CA LEU A 38 -11.51 4.37 -10.59
C LEU A 38 -11.21 3.23 -9.62
N ALA A 39 -10.79 2.07 -10.12
CA ALA A 39 -10.42 0.92 -9.28
C ALA A 39 -9.29 1.24 -8.28
N TYR A 40 -8.36 2.12 -8.65
CA TYR A 40 -7.27 2.56 -7.76
C TYR A 40 -7.75 3.49 -6.63
N GLY A 41 -8.90 4.16 -6.80
CA GLY A 41 -9.53 4.94 -5.74
C GLY A 41 -10.30 4.09 -4.73
N THR A 42 -10.68 2.87 -5.11
CA THR A 42 -11.49 1.95 -4.28
C THR A 42 -10.67 0.84 -3.63
N ALA A 43 -9.42 0.61 -4.06
CA ALA A 43 -8.50 -0.35 -3.46
C ALA A 43 -7.26 0.30 -2.85
N GLY A 44 -6.73 -0.29 -1.78
CA GLY A 44 -5.51 0.15 -1.09
C GLY A 44 -5.75 0.91 0.22
N HIS A 45 -4.70 1.12 1.00
CA HIS A 45 -4.74 1.80 2.32
C HIS A 45 -5.34 3.22 2.26
N SER A 46 -5.24 3.90 1.12
CA SER A 46 -5.86 5.22 0.90
C SER A 46 -7.38 5.18 0.83
N ALA A 47 -7.98 4.07 0.42
CA ALA A 47 -9.44 3.92 0.39
C ALA A 47 -10.04 3.74 1.79
N GLN A 48 -9.25 3.22 2.74
CA GLN A 48 -9.65 3.02 4.14
C GLN A 48 -9.69 4.32 4.94
N ARG A 49 -8.98 5.38 4.50
CA ARG A 49 -8.96 6.70 5.16
C ARG A 49 -10.07 7.65 4.72
N GLY A 50 -10.95 7.22 3.81
CA GLY A 50 -12.16 7.94 3.41
C GLY A 50 -12.15 8.48 1.98
N LEU A 51 -13.24 9.15 1.61
CA LEU A 51 -13.49 9.58 0.23
C LEU A 51 -12.45 10.58 -0.29
N ILE A 52 -11.97 11.47 0.57
CA ILE A 52 -11.02 12.54 0.21
C ILE A 52 -9.68 11.94 -0.24
N THR A 53 -9.16 10.96 0.49
CA THR A 53 -7.92 10.25 0.14
C THR A 53 -8.08 9.43 -1.14
N SER A 54 -9.24 8.79 -1.34
CA SER A 54 -9.56 8.09 -2.59
C SER A 54 -9.58 9.02 -3.81
N VAL A 55 -10.25 10.16 -3.71
CA VAL A 55 -10.32 11.15 -4.80
C VAL A 55 -8.94 11.69 -5.13
N THR A 56 -8.13 11.97 -4.11
CA THR A 56 -6.77 12.50 -4.32
C THR A 56 -5.88 11.49 -5.04
N VAL A 57 -5.89 10.21 -4.62
CA VAL A 57 -5.13 9.15 -5.29
C VAL A 57 -5.61 8.94 -6.72
N PHE A 58 -6.93 8.92 -6.95
CA PHE A 58 -7.49 8.84 -8.30
C PHE A 58 -6.98 9.97 -9.20
N LEU A 59 -7.06 11.22 -8.74
CA LEU A 59 -6.58 12.38 -9.49
C LEU A 59 -5.08 12.28 -9.78
N HIS A 60 -4.28 11.83 -8.82
CA HIS A 60 -2.85 11.63 -8.99
C HIS A 60 -2.53 10.57 -10.05
N VAL A 61 -3.16 9.39 -9.98
CA VAL A 61 -2.94 8.29 -10.93
C VAL A 61 -3.45 8.66 -12.33
N ALA A 62 -4.60 9.32 -12.43
CA ALA A 62 -5.14 9.80 -13.70
C ALA A 62 -4.22 10.84 -14.37
N ALA A 63 -3.67 11.78 -13.59
CA ALA A 63 -2.70 12.76 -14.07
C ALA A 63 -1.41 12.09 -14.56
N ALA A 64 -0.89 11.11 -13.81
CA ALA A 64 0.29 10.34 -14.19
C ALA A 64 0.07 9.52 -15.47
N ALA A 65 -1.09 8.87 -15.60
CA ALA A 65 -1.47 8.10 -16.78
C ALA A 65 -1.61 8.99 -18.03
N TRP A 66 -2.22 10.17 -17.89
CA TRP A 66 -2.29 11.16 -18.97
C TRP A 66 -0.88 11.57 -19.42
N TRP A 67 0.02 11.84 -18.48
CA TRP A 67 1.39 12.24 -18.80
C TRP A 67 2.13 11.13 -19.54
N LEU A 68 2.10 9.89 -19.03
CA LEU A 68 2.71 8.73 -19.67
C LEU A 68 2.20 8.53 -21.10
N GLY A 69 0.88 8.57 -21.30
CA GLY A 69 0.27 8.43 -22.62
C GLY A 69 0.65 9.56 -23.58
N GLY A 70 0.73 10.80 -23.09
CA GLY A 70 1.17 11.94 -23.88
C GLY A 70 2.63 11.84 -24.32
N LEU A 71 3.54 11.40 -23.44
CA LEU A 71 4.94 11.15 -23.83
C LEU A 71 5.05 10.01 -24.85
N TRP A 72 4.30 8.92 -24.64
CA TRP A 72 4.29 7.81 -25.58
C TRP A 72 3.79 8.23 -26.97
N THR A 73 2.68 8.97 -27.05
CA THR A 73 2.16 9.49 -28.32
C THR A 73 3.14 10.45 -29.00
N LEU A 74 3.85 11.28 -28.25
CA LEU A 74 4.92 12.14 -28.79
C LEU A 74 6.07 11.34 -29.43
N THR A 75 6.44 10.19 -28.86
CA THR A 75 7.46 9.33 -29.48
C THR A 75 7.00 8.74 -30.82
N LEU A 76 5.71 8.45 -30.96
CA LEU A 76 5.12 7.91 -32.19
C LEU A 76 4.86 9.01 -33.23
N ALA A 77 4.46 10.19 -32.78
CA ALA A 77 4.08 11.31 -33.64
C ALA A 77 5.23 11.78 -34.54
N GLN A 78 6.47 11.80 -34.05
CA GLN A 78 7.60 12.18 -34.90
C GLN A 78 7.79 11.21 -36.09
N ARG A 79 7.55 9.91 -35.88
CA ARG A 79 7.74 8.89 -36.91
C ARG A 79 6.62 8.90 -37.95
N HIS A 80 5.38 9.06 -37.51
CA HIS A 80 4.20 8.88 -38.35
C HIS A 80 3.61 10.20 -38.86
N MET A 81 3.83 11.31 -38.15
CA MET A 81 3.22 12.61 -38.43
C MET A 81 4.23 13.76 -38.24
N PRO A 82 5.35 13.79 -39.00
CA PRO A 82 6.43 14.76 -38.81
C PRO A 82 6.00 16.21 -39.08
N SER A 83 5.04 16.45 -39.97
CA SER A 83 4.55 17.79 -40.34
C SER A 83 3.77 18.49 -39.23
N THR A 84 3.02 17.74 -38.42
CA THR A 84 2.20 18.26 -37.30
C THR A 84 2.88 18.08 -35.94
N PHE A 85 4.08 17.48 -35.90
CA PHE A 85 4.80 17.18 -34.67
C PHE A 85 5.00 18.42 -33.78
N VAL A 86 5.46 19.55 -34.34
CA VAL A 86 5.73 20.77 -33.59
C VAL A 86 4.47 21.34 -32.93
N GLU A 87 3.34 21.33 -33.63
CA GLU A 87 2.05 21.75 -33.07
C GLU A 87 1.63 20.86 -31.90
N PHE A 88 1.82 19.54 -32.06
CA PHE A 88 1.50 18.56 -31.03
C PHE A 88 2.38 18.74 -29.78
N VAL A 89 3.69 18.97 -29.94
CA VAL A 89 4.59 19.32 -28.83
C VAL A 89 4.09 20.57 -28.11
N GLY A 90 3.68 21.61 -28.85
CA GLY A 90 3.18 22.85 -28.28
C GLY A 90 1.90 22.67 -27.45
N ARG A 91 0.93 21.91 -27.97
CA ARG A 91 -0.33 21.60 -27.26
C ARG A 91 -0.07 20.79 -26.00
N PHE A 92 0.72 19.73 -26.11
CA PHE A 92 1.11 18.90 -24.98
C PHE A 92 1.83 19.72 -23.90
N SER A 93 2.79 20.57 -24.29
CA SER A 93 3.58 21.40 -23.35
C SER A 93 2.76 22.44 -22.58
N ARG A 94 1.62 22.90 -23.15
CA ARG A 94 0.67 23.78 -22.45
C ARG A 94 -0.18 23.02 -21.45
N GLN A 95 -0.72 21.86 -21.85
CA GLN A 95 -1.55 21.01 -20.98
C GLN A 95 -0.73 20.41 -19.84
N ALA A 96 0.53 20.05 -20.09
CA ALA A 96 1.44 19.46 -19.11
C ALA A 96 1.64 20.33 -17.86
N ILE A 97 1.56 21.66 -17.96
CA ILE A 97 1.69 22.55 -16.79
C ILE A 97 0.61 22.22 -15.75
N TRP A 98 -0.65 22.20 -16.19
CA TRP A 98 -1.79 21.98 -15.32
C TRP A 98 -1.79 20.55 -14.76
N ILE A 99 -1.38 19.58 -15.57
CA ILE A 99 -1.27 18.18 -15.15
C ILE A 99 -0.16 18.01 -14.11
N VAL A 100 1.01 18.63 -14.30
CA VAL A 100 2.11 18.58 -13.30
C VAL A 100 1.68 19.26 -12.00
N LEU A 101 1.00 20.41 -12.07
CA LEU A 101 0.48 21.09 -10.88
C LEU A 101 -0.52 20.20 -10.12
N LEU A 102 -1.46 19.56 -10.83
CA LEU A 102 -2.40 18.60 -10.25
C LEU A 102 -1.68 17.40 -9.61
N LEU A 103 -0.67 16.86 -10.30
CA LEU A 103 0.08 15.70 -9.83
C LEU A 103 0.84 16.04 -8.54
N LEU A 104 1.51 17.20 -8.49
CA LEU A 104 2.24 17.68 -7.31
C LEU A 104 1.32 18.03 -6.14
N SER A 105 0.20 18.71 -6.39
CA SER A 105 -0.74 19.07 -5.32
C SER A 105 -1.40 17.82 -4.72
N ALA A 106 -1.83 16.88 -5.56
CA ALA A 106 -2.39 15.60 -5.11
C ALA A 106 -1.35 14.76 -4.35
N ALA A 107 -0.09 14.75 -4.80
CA ALA A 107 1.00 14.06 -4.12
C ALA A 107 1.26 14.66 -2.73
N LEU A 108 1.43 15.98 -2.65
CA LEU A 108 1.73 16.68 -1.41
C LEU A 108 0.57 16.56 -0.41
N PHE A 109 -0.67 16.65 -0.88
CA PHE A 109 -1.85 16.49 -0.04
C PHE A 109 -1.96 15.05 0.51
N THR A 110 -1.77 14.04 -0.34
CA THR A 110 -1.75 12.63 0.09
C THR A 110 -0.62 12.37 1.09
N ALA A 111 0.57 12.93 0.84
CA ALA A 111 1.71 12.87 1.74
C ALA A 111 1.40 13.50 3.10
N ALA A 112 0.78 14.69 3.13
CA ALA A 112 0.39 15.36 4.37
C ALA A 112 -0.66 14.58 5.20
N LEU A 113 -1.50 13.77 4.54
CA LEU A 113 -2.49 12.93 5.22
C LEU A 113 -1.93 11.59 5.73
N LEU A 114 -0.83 11.11 5.14
CA LEU A 114 -0.27 9.77 5.41
C LEU A 114 1.03 9.80 6.22
N LEU A 115 1.85 10.84 6.10
CA LEU A 115 3.11 10.95 6.82
C LEU A 115 2.89 11.68 8.14
N GLU A 116 3.16 11.01 9.26
CA GLU A 116 3.18 11.62 10.59
C GLU A 116 4.45 12.49 10.84
N PHE A 117 5.06 13.04 9.77
CA PHE A 117 6.28 13.86 9.79
C PHE A 117 7.48 13.29 10.56
N ARG A 118 7.54 11.98 10.80
CA ARG A 118 8.74 11.32 11.36
C ARG A 118 9.61 10.76 10.23
N LEU A 119 10.75 11.42 9.97
CA LEU A 119 11.73 10.99 8.98
C LEU A 119 12.73 10.01 9.62
N ASP A 120 12.44 8.72 9.57
CA ASP A 120 13.44 7.69 9.90
C ASP A 120 14.16 7.23 8.62
N LEU A 121 15.41 7.69 8.43
CA LEU A 121 16.21 7.35 7.26
C LEU A 121 16.64 5.87 7.21
N ASN A 122 16.52 5.12 8.30
CA ASN A 122 16.80 3.69 8.30
C ASN A 122 15.62 2.87 7.75
N SER A 123 14.41 3.43 7.76
CA SER A 123 13.22 2.80 7.20
C SER A 123 13.39 2.56 5.69
N GLY A 124 13.10 1.33 5.22
CA GLY A 124 13.07 1.03 3.79
C GLY A 124 11.99 1.82 3.06
N TYR A 125 10.82 2.00 3.69
CA TYR A 125 9.74 2.86 3.20
C TYR A 125 10.19 4.31 2.96
N VAL A 126 10.82 4.97 3.95
CA VAL A 126 11.29 6.36 3.81
C VAL A 126 12.36 6.49 2.72
N ARG A 127 13.31 5.54 2.65
CA ARG A 127 14.33 5.52 1.59
C ARG A 127 13.71 5.37 0.20
N GLY A 128 12.73 4.49 0.04
CA GLY A 128 12.01 4.34 -1.23
C GLY A 128 11.20 5.58 -1.60
N LEU A 129 10.56 6.23 -0.62
CA LEU A 129 9.83 7.48 -0.85
C LEU A 129 10.78 8.62 -1.29
N LEU A 130 11.94 8.73 -0.66
CA LEU A 130 12.99 9.68 -1.06
C LEU A 130 13.54 9.37 -2.45
N ALA A 131 13.78 8.10 -2.77
CA ALA A 131 14.20 7.69 -4.11
C ALA A 131 13.15 8.05 -5.16
N LYS A 132 11.87 7.81 -4.88
CA LYS A 132 10.75 8.23 -5.73
C LYS A 132 10.70 9.75 -5.91
N ALA A 133 10.88 10.51 -4.84
CA ALA A 133 10.91 11.96 -4.89
C ALA A 133 12.09 12.47 -5.76
N ALA A 134 13.28 11.92 -5.58
CA ALA A 134 14.46 12.26 -6.37
C ALA A 134 14.28 11.95 -7.87
N LEU A 135 13.76 10.77 -8.21
CA LEU A 135 13.44 10.38 -9.59
C LEU A 135 12.38 11.33 -10.20
N THR A 136 11.37 11.69 -9.43
CA THR A 136 10.33 12.62 -9.87
C THR A 136 10.90 14.02 -10.13
N LEU A 137 11.78 14.53 -9.25
CA LEU A 137 12.46 15.80 -9.46
C LEU A 137 13.36 15.78 -10.71
N ALA A 138 14.08 14.69 -10.94
CA ALA A 138 14.88 14.51 -12.16
C ALA A 138 14.00 14.51 -13.41
N LEU A 139 12.84 13.85 -13.37
CA LEU A 139 11.85 13.86 -14.44
C LEU A 139 11.30 15.28 -14.70
N LEU A 140 10.94 16.02 -13.65
CA LEU A 140 10.46 17.41 -13.77
C LEU A 140 11.54 18.32 -14.37
N ALA A 141 12.80 18.17 -13.94
CA ALA A 141 13.92 18.95 -14.44
C ALA A 141 14.16 18.68 -15.93
N LEU A 142 14.11 17.41 -16.34
CA LEU A 142 14.25 17.01 -17.74
C LEU A 142 13.11 17.55 -18.60
N ALA A 143 11.86 17.40 -18.15
CA ALA A 143 10.67 17.92 -18.84
C ALA A 143 10.68 19.47 -18.93
N GLY A 144 11.08 20.14 -17.85
CA GLY A 144 11.27 21.59 -17.81
C GLY A 144 12.35 22.04 -18.79
N GLY A 145 13.50 21.36 -18.81
CA GLY A 145 14.57 21.62 -19.77
C GLY A 145 14.12 21.43 -21.22
N ASN A 146 13.37 20.37 -21.51
CA ASN A 146 12.80 20.12 -22.84
C ASN A 146 11.88 21.25 -23.28
N LYS A 147 11.03 21.74 -22.37
CA LYS A 147 10.11 22.83 -22.64
C LYS A 147 10.80 24.17 -22.83
N LEU A 148 11.79 24.50 -21.99
CA LEU A 148 12.42 25.81 -21.98
C LEU A 148 13.55 25.94 -23.01
N LEU A 149 14.25 24.84 -23.31
CA LEU A 149 15.45 24.86 -24.14
C LEU A 149 15.24 24.23 -25.53
N LEU A 150 14.56 23.08 -25.60
CA LEU A 150 14.45 22.32 -26.86
C LEU A 150 13.22 22.69 -27.67
N ALA A 151 12.05 22.85 -27.04
CA ALA A 151 10.80 23.16 -27.73
C ALA A 151 10.87 24.46 -28.56
N PRO A 152 11.48 25.57 -28.08
CA PRO A 152 11.60 26.78 -28.89
C PRO A 152 12.54 26.64 -30.10
N ARG A 153 13.44 25.64 -30.09
CA ARG A 153 14.44 25.40 -31.15
C ARG A 153 13.94 24.42 -32.23
N LEU A 154 12.77 23.82 -32.04
CA LEU A 154 12.20 22.86 -33.00
C LEU A 154 11.95 23.42 -34.39
N PRO A 155 11.46 24.67 -34.58
CA PRO A 155 11.19 25.20 -35.91
C PRO A 155 12.47 25.43 -36.73
N THR A 156 13.62 25.60 -36.08
CA THR A 156 14.87 26.04 -36.71
C THR A 156 15.95 24.97 -36.79
N SER A 157 15.82 23.85 -36.06
CA SER A 157 16.87 22.82 -36.01
C SER A 157 16.32 21.39 -36.03
N GLN A 158 16.63 20.64 -37.09
CA GLN A 158 16.41 19.18 -37.12
C GLN A 158 17.22 18.43 -36.05
N GLY A 159 18.34 19.02 -35.58
CA GLY A 159 19.10 18.49 -34.45
C GLY A 159 18.31 18.56 -33.14
N ALA A 160 17.59 19.66 -32.91
CA ALA A 160 16.75 19.83 -31.72
C ALA A 160 15.63 18.78 -31.64
N ALA A 161 15.02 18.41 -32.77
CA ALA A 161 13.99 17.37 -32.81
C ALA A 161 14.52 15.98 -32.41
N ARG A 162 15.75 15.63 -32.83
CA ARG A 162 16.40 14.37 -32.44
C ARG A 162 16.76 14.35 -30.95
N TRP A 163 17.28 15.46 -30.43
CA TRP A 163 17.59 15.61 -29.00
C TRP A 163 16.35 15.54 -28.13
N LEU A 164 15.27 16.23 -28.52
CA LEU A 164 14.00 16.19 -27.81
C LEU A 164 13.49 14.75 -27.69
N GLN A 165 13.66 13.93 -28.72
CA GLN A 165 13.17 12.54 -28.72
C GLN A 165 14.01 11.59 -27.88
N ARG A 166 15.33 11.79 -27.84
CA ARG A 166 16.17 11.11 -26.85
C ARG A 166 15.77 11.48 -25.43
N SER A 167 15.47 12.75 -25.21
CA SER A 167 15.02 13.27 -23.92
C SER A 167 13.65 12.71 -23.51
N ILE A 168 12.65 12.70 -24.42
CA ILE A 168 11.33 12.09 -24.17
C ILE A 168 11.46 10.59 -23.83
N ARG A 169 12.36 9.86 -24.50
CA ARG A 169 12.63 8.46 -24.14
C ARG A 169 13.24 8.32 -22.76
N ALA A 170 14.15 9.21 -22.38
CA ALA A 170 14.70 9.25 -21.03
C ALA A 170 13.62 9.59 -20.00
N GLU A 171 12.69 10.50 -20.30
CA GLU A 171 11.51 10.78 -19.45
C GLU A 171 10.65 9.53 -19.25
N LEU A 172 10.37 8.76 -20.31
CA LEU A 172 9.62 7.50 -20.22
C LEU A 172 10.34 6.46 -19.34
N VAL A 173 11.67 6.35 -19.46
CA VAL A 173 12.46 5.45 -18.60
C VAL A 173 12.41 5.89 -17.15
N LEU A 174 12.61 7.19 -16.86
CA LEU A 174 12.50 7.74 -15.51
C LEU A 174 11.12 7.52 -14.91
N LEU A 175 10.06 7.75 -15.69
CA LEU A 175 8.69 7.49 -15.26
C LEU A 175 8.45 6.00 -14.98
N GLY A 176 9.02 5.11 -15.80
CA GLY A 176 9.04 3.68 -15.54
C GLY A 176 9.74 3.31 -14.22
N CYS A 177 10.88 3.95 -13.91
CA CYS A 177 11.55 3.80 -12.62
C CYS A 177 10.70 4.30 -11.44
N VAL A 178 10.03 5.45 -11.58
CA VAL A 178 9.09 5.98 -10.57
C VAL A 178 7.95 5.00 -10.30
N ILE A 179 7.39 4.39 -11.35
CA ILE A 179 6.35 3.37 -11.23
C ILE A 179 6.90 2.11 -10.55
N ALA A 180 8.10 1.64 -10.92
CA ALA A 180 8.73 0.48 -10.32
C ALA A 180 9.01 0.67 -8.82
N VAL A 181 9.54 1.84 -8.43
CA VAL A 181 9.74 2.18 -7.01
C VAL A 181 8.39 2.27 -6.28
N THR A 182 7.36 2.84 -6.91
CA THR A 182 6.01 2.87 -6.34
C THR A 182 5.46 1.46 -6.12
N ALA A 183 5.58 0.57 -7.09
CA ALA A 183 5.15 -0.82 -6.99
C ALA A 183 5.92 -1.58 -5.91
N TRP A 184 7.23 -1.36 -5.81
CA TRP A 184 8.07 -1.95 -4.77
C TRP A 184 7.67 -1.48 -3.37
N LEU A 185 7.45 -0.17 -3.19
CA LEU A 185 6.93 0.39 -1.95
C LEU A 185 5.58 -0.25 -1.59
N THR A 186 4.61 -0.25 -2.50
CA THR A 186 3.27 -0.77 -2.19
C THR A 186 3.21 -2.28 -1.98
N THR A 187 4.22 -3.03 -2.44
CA THR A 187 4.25 -4.51 -2.32
C THR A 187 5.05 -4.97 -1.12
N TRP A 188 6.19 -4.33 -0.84
CA TRP A 188 7.17 -4.82 0.12
C TRP A 188 7.31 -3.93 1.36
N HIS A 189 7.01 -2.63 1.26
CA HIS A 189 7.29 -1.67 2.33
C HIS A 189 6.06 -0.85 2.71
N SER A 190 5.46 -1.15 3.86
CA SER A 190 4.35 -0.35 4.39
C SER A 190 4.88 0.84 5.22
N PRO A 191 4.11 1.95 5.34
CA PRO A 191 4.49 3.07 6.21
C PRO A 191 4.71 2.68 7.68
N ASN A 192 4.26 1.48 8.08
CA ASN A 192 4.27 0.99 9.45
C ASN A 192 5.37 -0.06 9.70
N GLU A 193 6.34 -0.25 8.78
CA GLU A 193 7.48 -1.17 8.96
C GLU A 193 8.34 -0.89 10.20
N THR A 194 8.25 0.31 10.79
CA THR A 194 9.14 0.75 11.87
C THR A 194 8.93 0.10 13.23
N ILE A 195 8.02 -0.87 13.40
CA ILE A 195 7.88 -1.60 14.69
C ILE A 195 8.78 -2.85 14.74
N HIS A 196 9.92 -2.87 14.03
CA HIS A 196 10.77 -4.07 13.86
C HIS A 196 12.19 -3.99 14.38
N SER A 197 12.42 -3.25 15.45
CA SER A 197 13.65 -3.39 16.22
C SER A 197 13.32 -3.37 17.68
N ARG A 198 13.11 -4.56 18.26
CA ARG A 198 13.28 -4.88 19.69
C ARG A 198 13.16 -3.64 20.58
N GLN A 199 12.04 -2.93 20.49
CA GLN A 199 11.69 -2.00 21.52
C GLN A 199 11.17 -2.92 22.60
N GLN A 200 12.09 -3.26 23.50
CA GLN A 200 11.76 -3.29 24.90
C GLN A 200 10.99 -1.98 25.15
N LEU A 201 9.68 -2.00 24.91
CA LEU A 201 8.77 -0.95 25.31
C LEU A 201 9.17 -0.69 26.77
N PRO A 202 9.50 0.56 27.16
CA PRO A 202 9.87 0.85 28.53
C PRO A 202 8.83 0.16 29.41
N ALA A 203 9.27 -0.76 30.30
CA ALA A 203 8.44 -1.79 30.92
C ALA A 203 7.00 -1.30 31.12
N GLY A 204 6.17 -1.58 30.11
CA GLY A 204 4.79 -1.13 30.11
C GLY A 204 4.06 -1.88 31.21
N PRO A 205 2.90 -1.39 31.66
CA PRO A 205 2.05 -2.15 32.59
C PRO A 205 1.82 -3.59 32.11
N ILE A 206 1.71 -3.80 30.80
CA ILE A 206 1.67 -5.11 30.15
C ILE A 206 2.89 -5.27 29.23
N GLU A 207 3.67 -6.33 29.44
CA GLU A 207 4.71 -6.81 28.54
C GLU A 207 4.13 -7.89 27.61
N VAL A 208 4.54 -7.87 26.34
CA VAL A 208 4.13 -8.89 25.36
C VAL A 208 5.36 -9.68 24.91
N ILE A 209 5.31 -11.00 25.07
CA ILE A 209 6.40 -11.92 24.79
C ILE A 209 6.00 -12.85 23.64
N ASP A 210 6.95 -13.07 22.73
CA ASP A 210 6.86 -14.02 21.63
C ASP A 210 5.57 -13.87 20.78
N ALA A 211 5.34 -12.66 20.27
CA ALA A 211 4.15 -12.38 19.45
C ALA A 211 4.37 -12.86 18.00
N TRP A 212 3.55 -13.82 17.54
CA TRP A 212 3.72 -14.44 16.24
C TRP A 212 2.41 -14.91 15.60
N ALA A 213 2.45 -15.17 14.31
CA ALA A 213 1.34 -15.75 13.54
C ALA A 213 1.85 -16.87 12.62
N PRO A 214 1.07 -17.93 12.36
CA PRO A 214 1.47 -18.97 11.42
C PRO A 214 1.30 -18.49 9.97
N GLU A 215 2.21 -18.93 9.10
CA GLU A 215 2.02 -18.79 7.65
C GLU A 215 0.74 -19.52 7.22
N MET A 216 0.11 -19.03 6.16
CA MET A 216 -1.15 -19.58 5.65
C MET A 216 -0.93 -20.26 4.29
N PRO A 217 -0.94 -21.61 4.21
CA PRO A 217 -0.93 -22.31 2.94
C PRO A 217 -2.31 -22.18 2.27
N GLY A 218 -2.42 -21.42 1.17
CA GLY A 218 -3.63 -21.44 0.32
C GLY A 218 -4.36 -20.11 0.03
N GLY A 219 -3.74 -18.95 0.24
CA GLY A 219 -4.32 -17.66 -0.17
C GLY A 219 -5.04 -16.91 0.97
N VAL A 220 -5.90 -15.94 0.60
CA VAL A 220 -6.51 -14.97 1.53
C VAL A 220 -7.71 -15.60 2.25
N GLY A 221 -7.74 -15.49 3.59
CA GLY A 221 -8.79 -16.08 4.42
C GLY A 221 -8.77 -15.56 5.86
N ASN A 222 -8.91 -16.48 6.82
CA ASN A 222 -8.76 -16.17 8.24
C ASN A 222 -7.34 -16.52 8.71
N GLY A 223 -6.81 -15.76 9.66
CA GLY A 223 -5.51 -16.01 10.28
C GLY A 223 -5.60 -16.11 11.80
N ALA A 224 -4.51 -16.53 12.44
CA ALA A 224 -4.41 -16.57 13.90
C ALA A 224 -3.19 -15.80 14.40
N GLY A 225 -3.25 -15.31 15.64
CA GLY A 225 -2.12 -14.67 16.32
C GLY A 225 -1.96 -15.20 17.74
N TYR A 226 -0.71 -15.37 18.15
CA TYR A 226 -0.30 -15.97 19.41
C TYR A 226 0.71 -15.08 20.12
N MET A 227 0.70 -15.08 21.45
CA MET A 227 1.62 -14.33 22.30
C MET A 227 1.45 -14.71 23.77
N THR A 228 2.38 -14.30 24.62
CA THR A 228 2.20 -14.28 26.08
C THR A 228 2.09 -12.83 26.55
N LEU A 229 1.05 -12.53 27.33
CA LEU A 229 0.85 -11.24 27.99
C LEU A 229 1.31 -11.38 29.44
N VAL A 230 2.21 -10.51 29.89
CA VAL A 230 2.69 -10.46 31.28
C VAL A 230 2.27 -9.13 31.89
N ASN A 231 1.53 -9.19 32.99
CA ASN A 231 1.06 -8.00 33.69
C ASN A 231 1.97 -7.71 34.88
N HIS A 232 2.71 -6.60 34.79
CA HIS A 232 3.63 -6.13 35.83
C HIS A 232 2.97 -5.21 36.86
N GLN A 233 1.66 -4.98 36.75
CA GLN A 233 0.88 -4.15 37.68
C GLN A 233 0.46 -4.95 38.91
N SER A 234 0.18 -4.25 40.01
CA SER A 234 -0.39 -4.81 41.24
C SER A 234 -1.90 -5.07 41.13
N VAL A 235 -2.52 -4.72 40.00
CA VAL A 235 -3.95 -4.91 39.73
C VAL A 235 -4.14 -5.76 38.47
N ALA A 236 -5.18 -6.60 38.46
CA ALA A 236 -5.52 -7.37 37.27
C ALA A 236 -6.03 -6.45 36.15
N ASP A 237 -5.81 -6.87 34.90
CA ASP A 237 -6.27 -6.18 33.69
C ASP A 237 -6.96 -7.18 32.75
N ARG A 238 -7.58 -6.68 31.67
CA ARG A 238 -8.30 -7.49 30.69
C ARG A 238 -8.04 -6.97 29.29
N LEU A 239 -7.61 -7.85 28.40
CA LEU A 239 -7.54 -7.57 26.97
C LEU A 239 -8.95 -7.67 26.39
N THR A 240 -9.51 -6.57 25.91
CA THR A 240 -10.91 -6.49 25.44
C THR A 240 -11.03 -6.36 23.93
N GLU A 241 -10.01 -5.81 23.27
CA GLU A 241 -10.04 -5.60 21.83
C GLU A 241 -8.67 -5.79 21.21
N ALA A 242 -8.67 -6.24 19.96
CA ALA A 242 -7.49 -6.24 19.11
C ALA A 242 -7.87 -5.68 17.73
N THR A 243 -6.96 -4.95 17.10
CA THR A 243 -7.16 -4.42 15.74
C THR A 243 -5.89 -4.53 14.93
N SER A 244 -6.04 -4.74 13.62
CA SER A 244 -4.91 -4.78 12.69
C SER A 244 -5.35 -4.28 11.31
N PRO A 245 -4.53 -3.48 10.61
CA PRO A 245 -4.84 -3.07 9.24
C PRO A 245 -4.75 -4.22 8.23
N TRP A 246 -4.30 -5.41 8.64
CA TRP A 246 -4.17 -6.60 7.79
C TRP A 246 -5.47 -7.38 7.60
N ALA A 247 -6.49 -7.11 8.43
CA ALA A 247 -7.76 -7.82 8.41
C ALA A 247 -8.94 -6.88 8.61
N GLU A 248 -10.12 -7.31 8.17
CA GLU A 248 -11.38 -6.61 8.43
C GLU A 248 -11.68 -6.54 9.93
N ARG A 249 -11.44 -7.63 10.67
CA ARG A 249 -11.64 -7.70 12.12
C ARG A 249 -10.61 -8.61 12.78
N VAL A 250 -10.23 -8.26 14.01
CA VAL A 250 -9.48 -9.14 14.92
C VAL A 250 -10.34 -9.38 16.16
N THR A 251 -10.60 -10.65 16.49
CA THR A 251 -11.45 -11.05 17.62
C THR A 251 -10.72 -12.01 18.54
N LEU A 252 -11.08 -12.04 19.81
CA LEU A 252 -10.53 -12.96 20.80
C LEU A 252 -11.34 -14.25 20.77
N HIS A 253 -10.69 -15.39 20.57
CA HIS A 253 -11.35 -16.68 20.43
C HIS A 253 -10.73 -17.68 21.40
N ASP A 254 -11.56 -18.51 21.99
CA ASP A 254 -11.13 -19.66 22.78
C ASP A 254 -11.33 -20.95 22.00
N SER A 255 -10.32 -21.83 22.07
CA SER A 255 -10.34 -23.14 21.41
C SER A 255 -10.42 -24.21 22.47
N THR A 256 -11.40 -25.09 22.35
CA THR A 256 -11.55 -26.25 23.24
C THR A 256 -11.62 -27.51 22.39
N GLN A 257 -10.99 -28.58 22.86
CA GLN A 257 -11.17 -29.92 22.31
C GLN A 257 -12.14 -30.67 23.21
N ALA A 258 -13.28 -31.06 22.67
CA ALA A 258 -14.23 -31.94 23.33
C ALA A 258 -14.56 -33.09 22.39
N ASP A 259 -14.36 -34.33 22.85
CA ASP A 259 -14.66 -35.55 22.09
C ASP A 259 -13.98 -35.64 20.72
N GLY A 260 -12.74 -35.14 20.61
CA GLY A 260 -11.99 -35.10 19.35
C GLY A 260 -12.45 -34.02 18.36
N ILE A 261 -13.44 -33.21 18.73
CA ILE A 261 -13.94 -32.08 17.93
C ILE A 261 -13.35 -30.79 18.49
N SER A 262 -12.57 -30.09 17.66
CA SER A 262 -12.14 -28.72 17.96
C SER A 262 -13.31 -27.77 17.81
N ARG A 263 -13.69 -27.09 18.90
CA ARG A 263 -14.68 -26.01 18.90
C ARG A 263 -13.99 -24.69 19.20
N MET A 264 -14.32 -23.68 18.40
CA MET A 264 -13.84 -22.32 18.58
C MET A 264 -15.02 -21.42 18.92
N ARG A 265 -14.86 -20.58 19.95
CA ARG A 265 -15.88 -19.64 20.39
C ARG A 265 -15.26 -18.27 20.63
N GLY A 266 -15.91 -17.22 20.11
CA GLY A 266 -15.52 -15.85 20.43
C GLY A 266 -15.71 -15.55 21.92
N VAL A 267 -14.72 -14.90 22.52
CA VAL A 267 -14.76 -14.38 23.89
C VAL A 267 -14.69 -12.86 23.85
N VAL A 268 -15.30 -12.21 24.83
CA VAL A 268 -15.37 -10.74 24.89
C VAL A 268 -14.12 -10.10 25.49
N ALA A 269 -13.34 -10.87 26.26
CA ALA A 269 -12.09 -10.43 26.84
C ALA A 269 -11.23 -11.61 27.26
N VAL A 270 -9.94 -11.35 27.50
CA VAL A 270 -8.99 -12.27 28.13
C VAL A 270 -8.46 -11.62 29.40
N ASP A 271 -8.62 -12.31 30.53
CA ASP A 271 -8.14 -11.81 31.82
C ASP A 271 -6.62 -11.96 31.93
N VAL A 272 -5.94 -10.91 32.42
CA VAL A 272 -4.50 -10.89 32.66
C VAL A 272 -4.26 -10.56 34.15
N PRO A 273 -4.02 -11.58 35.00
CA PRO A 273 -3.93 -11.40 36.46
C PRO A 273 -2.81 -10.43 36.87
N ALA A 274 -2.99 -9.75 38.01
CA ALA A 274 -1.95 -8.91 38.62
C ALA A 274 -0.67 -9.74 38.87
N GLN A 275 0.50 -9.19 38.55
CA GLN A 275 1.78 -9.90 38.66
C GLN A 275 1.77 -11.29 37.98
N GLY A 276 0.91 -11.45 36.97
CA GLY A 276 0.60 -12.73 36.34
C GLY A 276 0.76 -12.70 34.84
N ARG A 277 0.29 -13.77 34.18
CA ARG A 277 0.35 -13.89 32.72
C ARG A 277 -0.89 -14.53 32.13
N ALA A 278 -1.19 -14.18 30.89
CA ALA A 278 -2.16 -14.87 30.03
C ALA A 278 -1.44 -15.37 28.78
N ILE A 279 -1.70 -16.62 28.39
CA ILE A 279 -1.04 -17.26 27.24
C ILE A 279 -2.07 -17.40 26.12
N LEU A 280 -1.80 -16.78 24.98
CA LEU A 280 -2.56 -16.95 23.76
C LEU A 280 -1.77 -17.89 22.84
N ALA A 281 -2.26 -19.11 22.64
CA ALA A 281 -1.55 -20.19 21.98
C ALA A 281 -2.44 -21.02 21.06
N GLN A 282 -1.81 -21.78 20.16
CA GLN A 282 -2.50 -22.71 19.27
C GLN A 282 -3.26 -23.77 20.07
N GLY A 283 -4.53 -23.99 19.72
CA GLY A 283 -5.39 -24.94 20.43
C GLY A 283 -5.95 -24.43 21.76
N ALA A 284 -5.66 -23.17 22.14
CA ALA A 284 -6.22 -22.49 23.30
C ALA A 284 -6.81 -21.12 22.88
N THR A 285 -6.87 -20.18 23.82
CA THR A 285 -7.22 -18.79 23.53
C THR A 285 -6.23 -18.18 22.55
N HIS A 286 -6.71 -17.43 21.55
CA HIS A 286 -5.88 -16.81 20.51
C HIS A 286 -6.59 -15.62 19.87
N LEU A 287 -5.84 -14.86 19.07
CA LEU A 287 -6.41 -13.85 18.20
C LEU A 287 -6.87 -14.49 16.89
N MET A 288 -8.09 -14.20 16.46
CA MET A 288 -8.63 -14.60 15.16
C MET A 288 -8.70 -13.39 14.25
N PHE A 289 -8.01 -13.43 13.13
CA PHE A 289 -8.07 -12.44 12.06
C PHE A 289 -9.11 -12.91 11.05
N THR A 290 -10.21 -12.16 10.87
CA THR A 290 -11.24 -12.48 9.89
C THR A 290 -11.17 -11.51 8.73
N GLY A 291 -11.22 -12.03 7.50
CA GLY A 291 -11.20 -11.21 6.29
C GLY A 291 -9.86 -10.53 6.09
N LEU A 292 -8.77 -11.32 6.03
CA LEU A 292 -7.44 -10.80 5.70
C LEU A 292 -7.48 -10.06 4.36
N TYR A 293 -6.70 -8.98 4.23
CA TYR A 293 -6.53 -8.26 2.96
C TYR A 293 -5.33 -8.78 2.15
N ALA A 294 -4.37 -9.40 2.83
CA ALA A 294 -3.21 -10.09 2.28
C ALA A 294 -2.95 -11.37 3.08
N PRO A 295 -2.46 -12.45 2.46
CA PRO A 295 -2.13 -13.67 3.20
C PRO A 295 -0.97 -13.43 4.18
N PHE A 296 -0.86 -14.27 5.20
CA PHE A 296 0.33 -14.33 6.06
C PHE A 296 1.40 -15.18 5.40
N VAL A 297 2.48 -14.55 4.95
CA VAL A 297 3.66 -15.20 4.35
C VAL A 297 4.79 -15.22 5.37
N ALA A 298 5.54 -16.33 5.46
CA ALA A 298 6.66 -16.42 6.38
C ALA A 298 7.65 -15.24 6.21
N GLY A 299 8.03 -14.61 7.32
CA GLY A 299 8.85 -13.40 7.33
C GLY A 299 8.05 -12.10 7.32
N ASP A 300 6.73 -12.14 7.05
CA ASP A 300 5.86 -10.98 7.16
C ASP A 300 5.77 -10.47 8.60
N VAL A 301 5.38 -9.21 8.68
CA VAL A 301 5.30 -8.42 9.89
C VAL A 301 3.91 -7.82 9.98
N VAL A 302 3.09 -8.34 10.89
CA VAL A 302 1.68 -7.93 10.99
C VAL A 302 1.51 -6.98 12.19
N PRO A 303 1.36 -5.67 11.98
CA PRO A 303 1.10 -4.72 13.05
C PRO A 303 -0.25 -5.02 13.70
N ILE A 304 -0.30 -4.92 15.02
CA ILE A 304 -1.49 -5.15 15.82
C ILE A 304 -1.53 -4.18 17.00
N VAL A 305 -2.73 -3.72 17.32
CA VAL A 305 -2.99 -2.96 18.54
C VAL A 305 -3.89 -3.78 19.45
N LEU A 306 -3.45 -3.97 20.68
CA LEU A 306 -4.21 -4.56 21.76
C LEU A 306 -4.77 -3.44 22.64
N VAL A 307 -6.01 -3.58 23.09
CA VAL A 307 -6.66 -2.63 23.99
C VAL A 307 -6.99 -3.34 25.29
N PHE A 308 -6.42 -2.83 26.37
CA PHE A 308 -6.66 -3.27 27.73
C PHE A 308 -7.59 -2.31 28.46
N GLU A 309 -8.37 -2.82 29.41
CA GLU A 309 -9.27 -1.99 30.22
C GLU A 309 -8.52 -0.92 31.02
N LYS A 310 -7.33 -1.23 31.57
CA LYS A 310 -6.57 -0.32 32.43
C LYS A 310 -5.28 0.17 31.80
N ALA A 311 -4.50 -0.72 31.21
CA ALA A 311 -3.24 -0.38 30.54
C ALA A 311 -3.45 0.41 29.24
N GLY A 312 -4.65 0.41 28.68
CA GLY A 312 -4.98 1.12 27.46
C GLY A 312 -4.40 0.43 26.22
N ARG A 313 -3.92 1.21 25.26
CA ARG A 313 -3.49 0.70 23.95
C ARG A 313 -2.03 0.25 24.00
N VAL A 314 -1.77 -0.99 23.58
CA VAL A 314 -0.45 -1.56 23.40
C VAL A 314 -0.28 -1.91 21.92
N GLU A 315 0.64 -1.21 21.26
CA GLU A 315 0.95 -1.42 19.85
C GLU A 315 2.18 -2.34 19.73
N LEU A 316 2.07 -3.36 18.88
CA LEU A 316 3.16 -4.30 18.62
C LEU A 316 3.04 -4.89 17.21
N SER A 317 3.84 -5.90 16.92
CA SER A 317 3.79 -6.62 15.65
C SER A 317 3.94 -8.12 15.87
N LEU A 318 3.24 -8.90 15.07
CA LEU A 318 3.38 -10.35 14.99
C LEU A 318 4.37 -10.69 13.88
N THR A 319 5.37 -11.51 14.18
CA THR A 319 6.23 -12.10 13.16
C THR A 319 5.56 -13.34 12.59
N VAL A 320 5.40 -13.42 11.26
CA VAL A 320 4.82 -14.60 10.60
C VAL A 320 5.88 -15.69 10.46
N ARG A 321 5.58 -16.90 10.94
CA ARG A 321 6.50 -18.04 11.00
C ARG A 321 6.00 -19.23 10.17
N PRO A 322 6.91 -20.03 9.58
CA PRO A 322 6.52 -21.24 8.88
C PRO A 322 5.76 -22.23 9.77
N LEU A 323 4.70 -22.85 9.24
CA LEU A 323 3.89 -23.81 10.00
C LEU A 323 4.68 -25.09 10.31
N ASN A 324 5.64 -25.44 9.44
CA ASN A 324 6.44 -26.67 9.49
C ASN A 324 7.55 -26.68 10.55
N GLY A 325 7.72 -25.60 11.33
CA GLY A 325 8.78 -25.48 12.35
C GLY A 325 8.38 -25.86 13.78
N LEU A 326 7.11 -26.18 14.05
CA LEU A 326 6.56 -26.25 15.42
C LEU A 326 6.45 -27.65 16.02
N ALA A 327 6.92 -28.69 15.33
CA ALA A 327 6.87 -30.07 15.84
C ALA A 327 8.11 -30.50 16.67
N ALA A 328 9.08 -29.62 16.93
CA ALA A 328 10.41 -30.05 17.41
C ALA A 328 10.74 -29.80 18.90
N HIS A 329 9.82 -29.28 19.73
CA HIS A 329 10.11 -29.09 21.16
C HIS A 329 8.98 -29.58 22.08
N VAL A 330 8.77 -30.90 22.07
CA VAL A 330 8.26 -31.64 23.23
C VAL A 330 9.10 -32.92 23.36
N HIS A 331 10.15 -32.87 24.17
CA HIS A 331 10.74 -34.01 24.85
C HIS A 331 11.21 -33.56 26.23
#